data_AF-A0A8I0AFZ7-F1
#
_entry.id   AF-A0A8I0AFZ7-F1
#
_cell.length_a   1.000
_cell.length_b   1.000
_cell.length_c   1.000
_cell.angle_alpha   90.00
_cell.angle_beta   90.00
_cell.angle_gamma   90.00
#
_symmetry.space_group_name_H-M   'P 1'
#
loop_
_entity.id
_entity.type
_entity.pdbx_description
1 polymer ?
#
loop_
_entity_poly.entity_id
_entity_poly.type
_entity_poly.pdbx_seq_one_letter_code
_entity_poly.pdbx_strand_id
1 'polypeptide(L)'
;MNTNGNISRAMGWQGSYFIDNDGCVKYYDDGSTSYRITKNGDIKALKDGWNDDVYVKNGKIQRSTIVKSSGCNYFVDKNGSRQDFKVKNNQIVRPDNSMAVSSGIYAAAGKKYPVDNKGKIQKNSTVFIKNKAYETVSDGSLSKQPANHVHLWKAGSVTEQIDHKAKTKEVQIPVKEWDEEVWSEDIKHVCLNCVWNKKPKQGESWVDINGDGKWTARKEGQIYFKDFCYDSASDLEAHQRGTTHGQAAYAKVLLDTIHHPTADEPKYETTTVITEQARSEYYQDYTCRVCGEKNERFC
;
A
#
# COMPACT_ATOMS: atom_id res chain seq x y z
N MET A 1 -37.04 42.41 26.28
CA MET A 1 -36.00 41.89 27.20
C MET A 1 -36.43 40.52 27.70
N ASN A 2 -35.51 39.57 27.90
CA ASN A 2 -35.78 38.29 28.55
C ASN A 2 -35.86 38.48 30.09
N THR A 3 -36.18 37.41 30.81
CA THR A 3 -36.30 37.38 32.28
C THR A 3 -35.04 37.80 33.04
N ASN A 4 -33.89 37.90 32.37
CA ASN A 4 -32.62 38.36 32.94
C ASN A 4 -32.32 39.84 32.63
N GLY A 5 -33.26 40.59 32.04
CA GLY A 5 -33.06 41.98 31.62
C GLY A 5 -32.33 42.14 30.27
N ASN A 6 -32.00 41.04 29.59
CA ASN A 6 -31.23 41.09 28.35
C ASN A 6 -32.13 41.33 27.13
N ILE A 7 -31.71 42.16 26.19
CA ILE A 7 -32.48 42.47 24.98
C ILE A 7 -32.39 41.28 24.00
N SER A 8 -33.48 40.52 23.86
CA SER A 8 -33.69 39.55 22.79
C SER A 8 -33.95 40.29 21.46
N ARG A 9 -33.68 39.60 20.34
CA ARG A 9 -33.58 40.02 18.92
C ARG A 9 -34.75 40.82 18.29
N ALA A 10 -35.59 41.50 19.08
CA ALA A 10 -36.90 42.03 18.70
C ALA A 10 -36.94 43.56 18.46
N MET A 11 -35.81 44.21 18.15
CA MET A 11 -35.82 45.62 17.75
C MET A 11 -35.19 45.74 16.35
N GLY A 12 -35.76 46.56 15.47
CA GLY A 12 -35.38 46.70 14.05
C GLY A 12 -34.03 47.38 13.82
N TRP A 13 -32.96 46.88 14.44
CA TRP A 13 -31.60 47.38 14.27
C TRP A 13 -31.13 47.12 12.83
N GLN A 14 -30.88 48.17 12.06
CA GLN A 14 -30.32 48.09 10.70
C GLN A 14 -28.79 47.88 10.69
N GLY A 15 -28.17 47.74 11.86
CA GLY A 15 -26.72 47.62 12.06
C GLY A 15 -26.23 46.21 12.43
N SER A 16 -24.91 46.06 12.50
CA SER A 16 -24.28 44.80 12.95
C SER A 16 -24.39 44.70 14.48
N TYR A 17 -25.05 43.66 14.99
CA TYR A 17 -25.21 43.43 16.44
C TYR A 17 -24.35 42.25 16.92
N PHE A 18 -23.98 42.28 18.19
CA PHE A 18 -23.02 41.34 18.78
C PHE A 18 -23.67 40.57 19.91
N ILE A 19 -23.61 39.25 19.83
CA ILE A 19 -24.27 38.35 20.75
C ILE A 19 -23.23 37.77 21.73
N ASP A 20 -23.53 37.83 23.03
CA ASP A 20 -22.75 37.11 24.04
C ASP A 20 -23.00 35.60 23.99
N ASN A 21 -22.30 34.84 24.85
CA ASN A 21 -22.43 33.39 24.88
C ASN A 21 -23.84 32.91 25.28
N ASP A 22 -24.66 33.78 25.87
CA ASP A 22 -26.03 33.51 26.32
C ASP A 22 -27.08 33.94 25.29
N GLY A 23 -26.67 34.31 24.07
CA GLY A 23 -27.59 34.68 23.00
C GLY A 23 -28.07 36.13 23.05
N CYS A 24 -27.50 36.96 23.92
CA CYS A 24 -27.98 38.32 24.20
C CYS A 24 -27.12 39.39 23.52
N VAL A 25 -27.75 40.46 23.02
CA VAL A 25 -27.01 41.54 22.36
C VAL A 25 -26.23 42.37 23.39
N LYS A 26 -24.91 42.35 23.31
CA LYS A 26 -24.00 43.07 24.21
C LYS A 26 -23.44 44.35 23.59
N TYR A 27 -23.21 44.34 22.27
CA TYR A 27 -22.71 45.48 21.50
C TYR A 27 -23.53 45.65 20.22
N TYR A 28 -23.48 46.84 19.61
CA TYR A 28 -23.98 47.09 18.26
C TYR A 28 -23.15 48.16 17.54
N ASP A 29 -23.09 48.10 16.22
CA ASP A 29 -22.47 49.10 15.34
C ASP A 29 -23.55 49.84 14.55
N ASP A 30 -23.54 51.18 14.55
CA ASP A 30 -24.43 51.99 13.71
C ASP A 30 -23.86 52.29 12.30
N GLY A 31 -22.68 51.74 11.99
CA GLY A 31 -21.94 51.98 10.76
C GLY A 31 -20.76 52.95 10.92
N SER A 32 -20.81 53.84 11.91
CA SER A 32 -19.78 54.82 12.26
C SER A 32 -19.14 54.55 13.62
N THR A 33 -19.95 54.17 14.60
CA THR A 33 -19.60 54.07 16.02
C THR A 33 -20.13 52.76 16.59
N SER A 34 -19.31 52.12 17.42
CA SER A 34 -19.67 50.95 18.21
C SER A 34 -20.20 51.36 19.58
N TYR A 35 -21.22 50.67 20.06
CA TYR A 35 -21.89 50.94 21.32
C TYR A 35 -21.99 49.68 22.17
N ARG A 36 -21.98 49.86 23.50
CA ARG A 36 -22.31 48.83 24.49
C ARG A 36 -23.73 49.03 25.00
N ILE A 37 -24.46 47.91 25.09
CA ILE A 37 -25.73 47.84 25.78
C ILE A 37 -25.45 47.44 27.24
N THR A 38 -25.89 48.25 28.19
CA THR A 38 -25.75 47.95 29.62
C THR A 38 -26.78 46.89 30.04
N LYS A 39 -26.58 46.28 31.22
CA LYS A 39 -27.55 45.34 31.80
C LYS A 39 -28.94 45.95 32.01
N ASN A 40 -29.03 47.28 32.08
CA ASN A 40 -30.27 48.02 32.25
C ASN A 40 -30.91 48.43 30.91
N GLY A 41 -30.27 48.10 29.78
CA GLY A 41 -30.72 48.48 28.44
C GLY A 41 -30.22 49.83 27.95
N ASP A 42 -29.41 50.55 28.73
CA ASP A 42 -28.83 51.82 28.29
C ASP A 42 -27.76 51.61 27.21
N ILE A 43 -27.58 52.63 26.37
CA ILE A 43 -26.59 52.61 25.29
C ILE A 43 -25.43 53.54 25.65
N LYS A 44 -24.19 53.04 25.54
CA LYS A 44 -22.97 53.84 25.73
C LYS A 44 -22.04 53.72 24.52
N ALA A 45 -21.62 54.84 23.96
CA ALA A 45 -20.62 54.88 22.90
C ALA A 45 -19.27 54.34 23.41
N LEU A 46 -18.63 53.49 22.62
CA LEU A 46 -17.30 52.98 22.91
C LEU A 46 -16.24 53.98 22.48
N LYS A 47 -15.17 54.08 23.27
CA LYS A 47 -14.02 54.96 22.97
C LYS A 47 -12.92 54.17 22.27
N ASP A 48 -12.06 54.84 21.50
CA ASP A 48 -10.88 54.18 20.95
C ASP A 48 -9.98 53.60 22.05
N GLY A 49 -9.45 52.39 21.83
CA GLY A 49 -8.72 51.60 22.81
C GLY A 49 -9.56 50.48 23.45
N TRP A 50 -9.13 50.01 24.62
CA TRP A 50 -9.80 48.93 25.35
C TRP A 50 -11.05 49.42 26.08
N ASN A 51 -12.17 48.74 25.85
CA ASN A 51 -13.43 48.93 26.56
C ASN A 51 -13.81 47.60 27.22
N ASP A 52 -13.16 47.32 28.35
CA ASP A 52 -13.21 46.05 29.07
C ASP A 52 -12.69 44.88 28.22
N ASP A 53 -13.59 44.17 27.51
CA ASP A 53 -13.30 42.94 26.77
C ASP A 53 -13.11 43.16 25.26
N VAL A 54 -13.43 44.34 24.72
CA VAL A 54 -13.29 44.64 23.29
C VAL A 54 -12.32 45.79 23.01
N TYR A 55 -11.64 45.74 21.87
CA TYR A 55 -10.78 46.82 21.41
C TYR A 55 -11.44 47.59 20.26
N VAL A 56 -11.50 48.91 20.37
CA VAL A 56 -12.13 49.81 19.40
C VAL A 56 -11.05 50.67 18.74
N LYS A 57 -11.16 50.85 17.43
CA LYS A 57 -10.28 51.72 16.64
C LYS A 57 -11.10 52.45 15.59
N ASN A 58 -10.94 53.77 15.49
CA ASN A 58 -11.73 54.62 14.60
C ASN A 58 -13.23 54.38 14.80
N GLY A 59 -13.66 54.29 16.07
CA GLY A 59 -15.06 54.06 16.42
C GLY A 59 -15.57 52.64 16.19
N LYS A 60 -14.76 51.70 15.68
CA LYS A 60 -15.20 50.32 15.35
C LYS A 60 -14.49 49.25 16.17
N ILE A 61 -15.26 48.30 16.70
CA ILE A 61 -14.73 47.08 17.34
C ILE A 61 -13.88 46.29 16.33
N GLN A 62 -12.64 46.02 16.72
CA GLN A 62 -11.70 45.21 15.95
C GLN A 62 -11.98 43.73 16.14
N ARG A 63 -11.86 42.92 15.08
CA ARG A 63 -12.22 41.50 15.09
C ARG A 63 -11.23 40.66 14.28
N SER A 64 -11.02 39.42 14.70
CA SER A 64 -10.15 38.44 14.04
C SER A 64 -8.77 39.02 13.67
N THR A 65 -8.24 39.90 14.52
CA THR A 65 -7.06 40.71 14.20
C THR A 65 -6.19 40.92 15.42
N ILE A 66 -5.01 41.47 15.19
CA ILE A 66 -4.07 41.87 16.23
C ILE A 66 -4.16 43.38 16.42
N VAL A 67 -4.41 43.81 17.65
CA VAL A 67 -4.48 45.21 18.06
C VAL A 67 -3.27 45.58 18.89
N LYS A 68 -2.79 46.82 18.76
CA LYS A 68 -1.63 47.33 19.50
C LYS A 68 -2.11 48.20 20.66
N SER A 69 -1.71 47.87 21.88
CA SER A 69 -2.01 48.66 23.06
C SER A 69 -0.86 48.58 24.05
N SER A 70 -0.47 49.72 24.62
CA SER A 70 0.54 49.77 25.70
C SER A 70 1.84 49.01 25.35
N GLY A 71 2.33 49.15 24.12
CA GLY A 71 3.56 48.51 23.64
C GLY A 71 3.47 47.00 23.39
N CYS A 72 2.29 46.38 23.55
CA CYS A 72 2.04 44.97 23.27
C CYS A 72 1.01 44.81 22.14
N ASN A 73 1.10 43.67 21.48
CA ASN A 73 0.10 43.20 20.52
C ASN A 73 -0.83 42.22 21.23
N TYR A 74 -2.13 42.35 20.99
CA TYR A 74 -3.17 41.49 21.56
C TYR A 74 -4.01 40.95 20.43
N PHE A 75 -4.39 39.68 20.51
CA PHE A 75 -5.34 39.13 19.56
C PHE A 75 -6.77 39.32 20.06
N VAL A 76 -7.64 39.80 19.17
CA VAL A 76 -9.09 39.86 19.37
C VAL A 76 -9.75 38.87 18.43
N ASP A 77 -10.66 38.05 18.97
CA ASP A 77 -11.31 37.00 18.19
C ASP A 77 -12.38 37.54 17.23
N LYS A 78 -13.12 36.63 16.59
CA LYS A 78 -14.20 36.99 15.66
C LYS A 78 -15.33 37.81 16.29
N ASN A 79 -15.49 37.75 17.61
CA ASN A 79 -16.47 38.52 18.36
C ASN A 79 -15.88 39.85 18.88
N GLY A 80 -14.59 40.08 18.64
CA GLY A 80 -13.84 41.24 19.14
C GLY A 80 -13.35 41.07 20.58
N SER A 81 -13.57 39.90 21.18
CA SER A 81 -13.18 39.63 22.56
C SER A 81 -11.68 39.41 22.66
N ARG A 82 -11.06 40.09 23.64
CA ARG A 82 -9.66 39.91 24.01
C ARG A 82 -9.39 38.46 24.37
N GLN A 83 -8.35 37.89 23.78
CA GLN A 83 -7.83 36.60 24.22
C GLN A 83 -6.71 36.79 25.26
N ASP A 84 -6.53 35.81 26.14
CA ASP A 84 -5.55 35.83 27.24
C ASP A 84 -4.11 35.60 26.80
N PHE A 85 -3.69 36.13 25.65
CA PHE A 85 -2.29 36.04 25.23
C PHE A 85 -1.77 37.38 24.71
N LYS A 86 -0.54 37.69 25.12
CA LYS A 86 0.19 38.90 24.72
C LYS A 86 1.26 38.52 23.71
N VAL A 87 1.48 39.40 22.73
CA VAL A 87 2.57 39.28 21.76
C VAL A 87 3.49 40.48 21.92
N LYS A 88 4.79 40.24 22.14
CA LYS A 88 5.84 41.26 22.22
C LYS A 88 6.99 40.86 21.30
N ASN A 89 7.48 41.78 20.48
CA ASN A 89 8.53 41.49 19.49
C ASN A 89 8.24 40.26 18.61
N ASN A 90 6.97 40.09 18.21
CA ASN A 90 6.49 38.95 17.42
C ASN A 90 6.57 37.57 18.15
N GLN A 91 6.72 37.55 19.46
CA GLN A 91 6.74 36.34 20.30
C GLN A 91 5.57 36.34 21.29
N ILE A 92 5.01 35.17 21.61
CA ILE A 92 4.03 35.04 22.71
C ILE A 92 4.75 35.26 24.03
N VAL A 93 4.18 36.14 24.85
CA VAL A 93 4.63 36.37 26.22
C VAL A 93 3.49 36.13 27.19
N ARG A 94 3.82 35.68 28.41
CA ARG A 94 2.83 35.39 29.44
C ARG A 94 2.12 36.69 29.88
N PRO A 95 0.80 36.67 30.12
CA PRO A 95 0.04 37.89 30.47
C PRO A 95 0.45 38.52 31.80
N ASP A 96 0.88 37.72 32.76
CA ASP A 96 1.23 38.10 34.14
C ASP A 96 2.58 38.80 34.24
N ASN A 97 3.62 38.25 33.60
CA ASN A 97 5.01 38.69 33.78
C ASN A 97 5.74 39.05 32.48
N SER A 98 5.07 38.93 31.33
CA SER A 98 5.62 39.26 30.01
C SER A 98 6.89 38.45 29.62
N MET A 99 7.14 37.32 30.26
CA MET A 99 8.19 36.39 29.85
C MET A 99 7.79 35.61 28.60
N ALA A 100 8.75 35.30 27.73
CA ALA A 100 8.52 34.48 26.53
C ALA A 100 8.01 33.07 26.89
N VAL A 101 7.15 32.54 26.02
CA VAL A 101 6.69 31.15 26.10
C VAL A 101 7.63 30.25 25.31
N SER A 102 7.96 29.07 25.85
CA SER A 102 8.77 28.05 25.18
C SER A 102 8.00 27.41 24.01
N SER A 103 8.72 26.75 23.10
CA SER A 103 8.11 25.96 22.01
C SER A 103 7.13 24.92 22.53
N GLY A 104 6.07 24.65 21.77
CA GLY A 104 5.06 23.67 22.12
C GLY A 104 3.64 24.19 21.91
N ILE A 105 2.70 23.76 22.76
CA ILE A 105 1.31 24.18 22.69
C ILE A 105 0.99 25.12 23.84
N TYR A 106 0.65 26.36 23.52
CA TYR A 106 0.19 27.35 24.48
C TYR A 106 -1.34 27.37 24.52
N ALA A 107 -1.93 27.28 25.72
CA ALA A 107 -3.36 27.32 25.91
C ALA A 107 -3.79 28.68 26.49
N ALA A 108 -4.73 29.35 25.84
CA ALA A 108 -5.29 30.63 26.28
C ALA A 108 -6.75 30.77 25.80
N ALA A 109 -7.62 31.30 26.65
CA ALA A 109 -9.04 31.53 26.34
C ALA A 109 -9.74 30.30 25.72
N GLY A 110 -9.48 29.10 26.25
CA GLY A 110 -10.07 27.85 25.77
C GLY A 110 -9.56 27.35 24.39
N LYS A 111 -8.57 28.03 23.80
CA LYS A 111 -7.94 27.66 22.53
C LYS A 111 -6.49 27.21 22.73
N LYS A 112 -5.97 26.47 21.75
CA LYS A 112 -4.59 25.96 21.72
C LYS A 112 -3.84 26.57 20.54
N TYR A 113 -2.65 27.11 20.79
CA TYR A 113 -1.80 27.79 19.82
C TYR A 113 -0.45 27.07 19.73
N PRO A 114 -0.04 26.57 18.55
CA PRO A 114 1.28 26.00 18.37
C PRO A 114 2.34 27.11 18.26
N VAL A 115 3.41 26.95 19.04
CA VAL A 115 4.50 27.91 19.21
C VAL A 115 5.80 27.28 18.71
N ASP A 116 6.49 27.96 17.81
CA ASP A 116 7.80 27.52 17.30
C ASP A 116 8.94 27.73 18.31
N ASN A 117 10.15 27.27 17.96
CA ASN A 117 11.36 27.41 18.78
C ASN A 117 11.82 28.87 18.98
N LYS A 118 11.21 29.81 18.27
CA LYS A 118 11.45 31.25 18.40
C LYS A 118 10.33 31.94 19.18
N GLY A 119 9.39 31.19 19.78
CA GLY A 119 8.29 31.75 20.55
C GLY A 119 7.16 32.34 19.69
N LYS A 120 7.12 32.09 18.38
CA LYS A 120 6.12 32.65 17.46
C LYS A 120 4.94 31.70 17.25
N ILE A 121 3.75 32.26 17.07
CA ILE A 121 2.56 31.50 16.66
C ILE A 121 2.75 31.02 15.23
N GLN A 122 2.61 29.71 15.01
CA GLN A 122 2.54 29.15 13.67
C GLN A 122 1.12 29.39 13.13
N LYS A 123 1.00 30.06 11.98
CA LYS A 123 -0.28 30.39 11.33
C LYS A 123 -0.33 29.81 9.94
N ASN A 124 -1.53 29.44 9.48
CA ASN A 124 -1.77 28.87 8.16
C ASN A 124 -0.83 27.67 7.86
N SER A 125 -0.62 26.83 8.86
CA SER A 125 0.30 25.70 8.84
C SER A 125 -0.34 24.44 9.40
N THR A 126 0.19 23.28 9.00
CA THR A 126 -0.13 21.98 9.58
C THR A 126 0.89 21.65 10.67
N VAL A 127 0.42 21.30 11.87
CA VAL A 127 1.25 20.98 13.03
C VAL A 127 0.92 19.58 13.54
N PHE A 128 1.94 18.79 13.86
CA PHE A 128 1.78 17.43 14.37
C PHE A 128 1.84 17.41 15.90
N ILE A 129 0.79 16.88 16.52
CA ILE A 129 0.70 16.71 17.98
C ILE A 129 0.32 15.26 18.26
N LYS A 130 1.18 14.52 18.97
CA LYS A 130 0.95 13.11 19.30
C LYS A 130 0.47 12.30 18.09
N ASN A 131 1.19 12.39 16.97
CA ASN A 131 0.89 11.64 15.75
C ASN A 131 -0.47 12.00 15.10
N LYS A 132 -0.96 13.22 15.33
CA LYS A 132 -2.14 13.76 14.65
C LYS A 132 -1.80 15.12 14.04
N ALA A 133 -2.11 15.29 12.76
CA ALA A 133 -1.99 16.57 12.07
C ALA A 133 -3.15 17.48 12.46
N TYR A 134 -2.88 18.75 12.73
CA TYR A 134 -3.87 19.79 12.99
C TYR A 134 -3.56 20.99 12.11
N GLU A 135 -4.58 21.67 11.61
CA GLU A 135 -4.39 22.94 10.90
C GLU A 135 -4.50 24.11 11.87
N THR A 136 -3.77 25.18 11.59
CA THR A 136 -3.96 26.46 12.28
C THR A 136 -4.90 27.35 11.48
N VAL A 137 -5.96 27.85 12.13
CA VAL A 137 -6.91 28.78 11.50
C VAL A 137 -6.36 30.22 11.51
N SER A 138 -7.11 31.19 10.97
CA SER A 138 -6.63 32.57 10.76
C SER A 138 -6.12 33.27 12.03
N ASP A 139 -6.67 32.90 13.20
CA ASP A 139 -6.21 33.42 14.50
C ASP A 139 -4.94 32.74 15.03
N GLY A 140 -4.49 31.67 14.38
CA GLY A 140 -3.34 30.85 14.77
C GLY A 140 -3.67 29.74 15.76
N SER A 141 -4.93 29.56 16.15
CA SER A 141 -5.34 28.43 16.98
C SER A 141 -5.48 27.14 16.17
N LEU A 142 -5.33 26.00 16.83
CA LEU A 142 -5.55 24.68 16.23
C LEU A 142 -7.03 24.46 15.88
N SER A 143 -7.27 23.80 14.76
CA SER A 143 -8.57 23.25 14.38
C SER A 143 -9.12 22.31 15.46
N LYS A 144 -10.45 22.26 15.60
CA LYS A 144 -11.11 21.36 16.57
C LYS A 144 -10.90 19.89 16.25
N GLN A 145 -10.74 19.56 14.97
CA GLN A 145 -10.51 18.21 14.48
C GLN A 145 -9.13 18.13 13.80
N PRO A 146 -8.49 16.95 13.79
CA PRO A 146 -7.30 16.72 13.00
C PRO A 146 -7.54 17.05 11.52
N ALA A 147 -6.48 17.46 10.82
CA ALA A 147 -6.52 17.70 9.39
C ALA A 147 -6.87 16.39 8.66
N ASN A 148 -7.84 16.45 7.74
CA ASN A 148 -8.09 15.35 6.82
C ASN A 148 -6.87 15.21 5.92
N HIS A 149 -6.30 14.02 5.88
CA HIS A 149 -5.22 13.66 4.97
C HIS A 149 -5.46 12.25 4.45
N VAL A 150 -4.90 11.95 3.29
CA VAL A 150 -4.93 10.60 2.74
C VAL A 150 -3.94 9.74 3.53
N HIS A 151 -4.42 8.60 4.05
CA HIS A 151 -3.55 7.67 4.75
C HIS A 151 -2.64 6.94 3.76
N LEU A 152 -1.35 7.20 3.88
CA LEU A 152 -0.30 6.47 3.18
C LEU A 152 0.27 5.40 4.12
N TRP A 153 -0.37 4.24 4.13
CA TRP A 153 -0.02 3.12 5.01
C TRP A 153 1.31 2.48 4.60
N LYS A 154 2.21 2.30 5.56
CA LYS A 154 3.41 1.49 5.44
C LYS A 154 3.18 0.17 6.17
N ALA A 155 3.34 -0.93 5.44
CA ALA A 155 3.31 -2.28 6.03
C ALA A 155 4.43 -2.45 7.07
N GLY A 156 4.06 -3.06 8.19
CA GLY A 156 4.91 -3.41 9.31
C GLY A 156 5.04 -4.92 9.45
N SER A 157 5.25 -5.37 10.69
CA SER A 157 5.42 -6.78 11.02
C SER A 157 4.09 -7.54 10.90
N VAL A 158 4.19 -8.83 10.55
CA VAL A 158 3.11 -9.79 10.72
C VAL A 158 2.94 -10.07 12.22
N THR A 159 1.72 -9.93 12.73
CA THR A 159 1.39 -10.12 14.15
C THR A 159 0.91 -11.53 14.43
N GLU A 160 0.23 -12.16 13.47
CA GLU A 160 -0.27 -13.53 13.54
C GLU A 160 -0.33 -14.14 12.13
N GLN A 161 0.01 -15.42 11.99
CA GLN A 161 -0.05 -16.15 10.73
C GLN A 161 -0.68 -17.53 10.94
N ILE A 162 -1.60 -17.88 10.05
CA ILE A 162 -2.31 -19.15 10.04
C ILE A 162 -2.03 -19.83 8.69
N ASP A 163 -1.38 -20.98 8.74
CA ASP A 163 -1.05 -21.75 7.55
C ASP A 163 -2.03 -22.90 7.35
N HIS A 164 -2.66 -22.92 6.17
CA HIS A 164 -3.52 -24.00 5.71
C HIS A 164 -2.73 -24.93 4.80
N LYS A 165 -2.55 -26.18 5.23
CA LYS A 165 -1.94 -27.22 4.39
C LYS A 165 -2.84 -27.53 3.19
N ALA A 166 -2.23 -27.87 2.07
CA ALA A 166 -2.95 -28.35 0.91
C ALA A 166 -3.77 -29.60 1.27
N LYS A 167 -4.97 -29.70 0.71
CA LYS A 167 -5.79 -30.91 0.79
C LYS A 167 -5.64 -31.70 -0.50
N THR A 168 -5.57 -33.01 -0.35
CA THR A 168 -5.44 -33.94 -1.47
C THR A 168 -6.54 -34.99 -1.44
N LYS A 169 -6.83 -35.54 -2.61
CA LYS A 169 -7.75 -36.66 -2.76
C LYS A 169 -7.17 -37.63 -3.78
N GLU A 170 -7.34 -38.91 -3.51
CA GLU A 170 -7.06 -39.98 -4.48
C GLU A 170 -8.20 -40.07 -5.49
N VAL A 171 -7.85 -40.03 -6.77
CA VAL A 171 -8.78 -40.20 -7.90
C VAL A 171 -8.28 -41.29 -8.82
N GLN A 172 -9.23 -42.01 -9.41
CA GLN A 172 -8.96 -43.02 -10.42
C GLN A 172 -8.93 -42.37 -11.79
N ILE A 173 -7.78 -42.44 -12.48
CA ILE A 173 -7.61 -41.90 -13.84
C ILE A 173 -7.44 -43.07 -14.81
N PRO A 174 -8.14 -43.09 -15.96
CA PRO A 174 -8.00 -44.16 -16.93
C PRO A 174 -6.60 -44.15 -17.56
N VAL A 175 -5.98 -45.33 -17.61
CA VAL A 175 -4.69 -45.54 -18.29
C VAL A 175 -4.91 -45.42 -19.80
N LYS A 176 -4.25 -44.46 -20.43
CA LYS A 176 -4.28 -44.27 -21.88
C LYS A 176 -3.34 -45.26 -22.57
N GLU A 177 -3.55 -45.48 -23.87
CA GLU A 177 -2.61 -46.23 -24.71
C GLU A 177 -1.19 -45.64 -24.60
N TRP A 178 -0.20 -46.52 -24.52
CA TRP A 178 1.21 -46.14 -24.46
C TRP A 178 2.10 -47.25 -25.03
N ASP A 179 3.29 -46.87 -25.48
CA ASP A 179 4.29 -47.79 -26.01
C ASP A 179 5.41 -48.00 -24.99
N GLU A 180 5.72 -49.26 -24.69
CA GLU A 180 6.85 -49.64 -23.86
C GLU A 180 8.05 -49.98 -24.73
N GLU A 181 9.11 -49.18 -24.63
CA GLU A 181 10.37 -49.45 -25.31
C GLU A 181 11.26 -50.42 -24.50
N VAL A 182 11.53 -51.59 -25.05
CA VAL A 182 12.41 -52.59 -24.45
C VAL A 182 13.82 -52.42 -24.99
N TRP A 183 14.66 -51.77 -24.19
CA TRP A 183 16.07 -51.54 -24.50
C TRP A 183 16.95 -52.68 -24.01
N SER A 184 18.07 -52.91 -24.68
CA SER A 184 19.09 -53.83 -24.19
C SER A 184 19.58 -53.42 -22.80
N GLU A 185 19.69 -54.40 -21.90
CA GLU A 185 20.20 -54.18 -20.53
C GLU A 185 21.63 -53.62 -20.60
N ASP A 186 22.49 -54.32 -21.35
CA ASP A 186 23.87 -53.94 -21.62
C ASP A 186 24.04 -53.19 -22.96
N ILE A 187 25.15 -52.48 -23.08
CA ILE A 187 25.61 -51.86 -24.32
C ILE A 187 25.95 -52.98 -25.32
N LYS A 188 25.40 -52.91 -26.53
CA LYS A 188 25.71 -53.87 -27.60
C LYS A 188 26.74 -53.32 -28.56
N HIS A 189 27.44 -54.22 -29.22
CA HIS A 189 28.42 -53.95 -30.27
C HIS A 189 27.71 -53.97 -31.63
N VAL A 190 27.59 -52.85 -32.32
CA VAL A 190 26.80 -52.74 -33.56
C VAL A 190 27.71 -52.55 -34.77
N CYS A 191 27.47 -53.33 -35.83
CA CYS A 191 28.14 -53.12 -37.11
C CYS A 191 27.45 -52.02 -37.93
N LEU A 192 28.06 -50.83 -37.99
CA LEU A 192 27.46 -49.66 -38.66
C LEU A 192 27.37 -49.83 -40.17
N ASN A 193 28.36 -50.46 -40.80
CA ASN A 193 28.33 -50.71 -42.25
C ASN A 193 27.17 -51.65 -42.63
N CYS A 194 26.88 -52.67 -41.82
CA CYS A 194 25.71 -53.51 -42.03
C CYS A 194 24.40 -52.75 -41.88
N VAL A 195 24.30 -51.89 -40.86
CA VAL A 195 23.15 -50.98 -40.67
C VAL A 195 22.96 -50.07 -41.88
N TRP A 196 24.01 -49.42 -42.37
CA TRP A 196 23.95 -48.52 -43.52
C TRP A 196 23.64 -49.24 -44.85
N ASN A 197 23.92 -50.54 -44.93
CA ASN A 197 23.60 -51.35 -46.11
C ASN A 197 22.16 -51.88 -46.13
N LYS A 198 21.38 -51.74 -45.04
CA LYS A 198 19.96 -52.10 -45.06
C LYS A 198 19.17 -51.12 -45.90
N LYS A 199 18.25 -51.67 -46.70
CA LYS A 199 17.22 -50.90 -47.38
C LYS A 199 16.01 -50.75 -46.46
N PRO A 200 15.43 -49.56 -46.36
CA PRO A 200 14.25 -49.34 -45.55
C PRO A 200 13.04 -50.15 -46.01
N LYS A 201 12.17 -50.53 -45.07
CA LYS A 201 10.88 -51.18 -45.41
C LYS A 201 9.87 -50.12 -45.86
N GLN A 202 8.95 -50.53 -46.73
CA GLN A 202 7.88 -49.67 -47.22
C GLN A 202 7.01 -49.18 -46.05
N GLY A 203 6.86 -47.85 -45.91
CA GLY A 203 6.08 -47.22 -44.83
C GLY A 203 6.90 -46.66 -43.67
N GLU A 204 8.21 -46.92 -43.62
CA GLU A 204 9.10 -46.26 -42.66
C GLU A 204 9.47 -44.84 -43.16
N SER A 205 9.53 -43.86 -42.24
CA SER A 205 9.85 -42.46 -42.56
C SER A 205 11.37 -42.25 -42.61
N TRP A 206 11.91 -41.79 -43.74
CA TRP A 206 13.35 -41.61 -43.94
C TRP A 206 13.69 -40.20 -44.40
N VAL A 207 14.79 -39.66 -43.87
CA VAL A 207 15.31 -38.33 -44.22
C VAL A 207 16.75 -38.48 -44.68
N ASP A 208 17.04 -38.00 -45.89
CA ASP A 208 18.40 -37.82 -46.41
C ASP A 208 18.86 -36.40 -46.05
N ILE A 209 19.62 -36.27 -44.95
CA ILE A 209 19.97 -34.96 -44.37
C ILE A 209 20.91 -34.16 -45.29
N ASN A 210 21.75 -34.84 -46.08
CA ASN A 210 22.78 -34.22 -46.93
C ASN A 210 22.49 -34.29 -48.44
N GLY A 211 21.40 -34.96 -48.85
CA GLY A 211 20.85 -34.89 -50.21
C GLY A 211 21.69 -35.58 -51.27
N ASP A 212 22.61 -36.47 -50.87
CA ASP A 212 23.52 -37.19 -51.78
C ASP A 212 23.00 -38.58 -52.17
N GLY A 213 21.80 -38.95 -51.72
CA GLY A 213 21.22 -40.27 -51.92
C GLY A 213 21.98 -41.38 -51.19
N LYS A 214 22.82 -41.03 -50.20
CA LYS A 214 23.62 -41.96 -49.38
C LYS A 214 23.51 -41.62 -47.89
N TRP A 215 23.05 -42.59 -47.12
CA TRP A 215 22.90 -42.50 -45.66
C TRP A 215 24.24 -42.20 -44.98
N THR A 216 24.37 -41.07 -44.27
CA THR A 216 25.65 -40.72 -43.62
C THR A 216 25.57 -40.09 -42.23
N ALA A 217 24.41 -40.06 -41.55
CA ALA A 217 24.38 -39.58 -40.15
C ALA A 217 24.20 -40.69 -39.10
N ARG A 218 25.00 -40.58 -38.03
CA ARG A 218 25.11 -41.49 -36.87
C ARG A 218 23.82 -41.69 -36.05
N LYS A 219 22.73 -40.99 -36.37
CA LYS A 219 21.38 -41.16 -35.79
C LYS A 219 20.40 -41.93 -36.71
N GLU A 220 20.78 -42.23 -37.95
CA GLU A 220 19.87 -42.68 -39.04
C GLU A 220 19.76 -44.21 -39.20
N GLY A 221 19.99 -45.01 -38.18
CA GLY A 221 19.90 -46.48 -38.32
C GLY A 221 19.61 -47.24 -37.05
N GLN A 222 19.27 -46.53 -35.96
CA GLN A 222 19.10 -47.13 -34.63
C GLN A 222 18.01 -48.20 -34.61
N ILE A 223 16.95 -48.05 -35.39
CA ILE A 223 15.89 -49.07 -35.52
C ILE A 223 16.41 -50.40 -36.07
N TYR A 224 17.51 -50.38 -36.84
CA TYR A 224 18.19 -51.55 -37.40
C TYR A 224 19.37 -52.01 -36.56
N PHE A 225 19.70 -51.33 -35.47
CA PHE A 225 20.78 -51.80 -34.60
C PHE A 225 20.48 -53.20 -34.06
N LYS A 226 19.21 -53.50 -33.76
CA LYS A 226 18.79 -54.83 -33.31
C LYS A 226 19.09 -55.95 -34.31
N ASP A 227 19.15 -55.65 -35.60
CA ASP A 227 19.43 -56.63 -36.65
C ASP A 227 20.92 -56.95 -36.78
N PHE A 228 21.80 -56.08 -36.25
CA PHE A 228 23.26 -56.16 -36.43
C PHE A 228 24.07 -55.82 -35.18
N CYS A 229 23.46 -56.05 -34.02
CA CYS A 229 24.12 -55.92 -32.74
C CYS A 229 24.61 -57.28 -32.25
N TYR A 230 25.72 -57.24 -31.53
CA TYR A 230 26.40 -58.40 -30.95
C TYR A 230 26.61 -58.18 -29.46
N ASP A 231 26.60 -59.27 -28.70
CA ASP A 231 26.74 -59.23 -27.25
C ASP A 231 28.17 -59.00 -26.80
N SER A 232 29.16 -59.32 -27.64
CA SER A 232 30.57 -59.15 -27.34
C SER A 232 31.38 -58.53 -28.48
N ALA A 233 32.52 -57.94 -28.14
CA ALA A 233 33.48 -57.44 -29.12
C ALA A 233 34.02 -58.56 -30.01
N SER A 234 34.23 -59.77 -29.46
CA SER A 234 34.73 -60.93 -30.20
C SER A 234 33.78 -61.35 -31.32
N ASP A 235 32.47 -61.31 -31.06
CA ASP A 235 31.45 -61.68 -32.06
C ASP A 235 31.39 -60.65 -33.19
N LEU A 236 31.47 -59.37 -32.85
CA LEU A 236 31.57 -58.30 -33.85
C LEU A 236 32.86 -58.44 -34.69
N GLU A 237 34.00 -58.72 -34.07
CA GLU A 237 35.26 -58.92 -34.79
C GLU A 237 35.20 -60.14 -35.72
N ALA A 238 34.59 -61.24 -35.28
CA ALA A 238 34.38 -62.42 -36.12
C ALA A 238 33.52 -62.09 -37.34
N HIS A 239 32.44 -61.33 -37.16
CA HIS A 239 31.61 -60.82 -38.24
C HIS A 239 32.41 -59.93 -39.21
N GLN A 240 33.19 -58.97 -38.70
CA GLN A 240 33.97 -58.04 -39.52
C GLN A 240 35.05 -58.73 -40.35
N ARG A 241 35.74 -59.74 -39.77
CA ARG A 241 36.71 -60.58 -40.51
C ARG A 241 36.06 -61.32 -41.68
N GLY A 242 34.80 -61.74 -41.55
CA GLY A 242 34.06 -62.46 -42.58
C GLY A 242 33.44 -61.58 -43.68
N THR A 243 33.32 -60.27 -43.47
CA THR A 243 32.47 -59.38 -44.30
C THR A 243 33.18 -58.14 -44.87
N THR A 244 34.49 -58.00 -44.66
CA THR A 244 35.38 -56.98 -45.26
C THR A 244 35.11 -55.51 -44.91
N HIS A 245 34.40 -55.24 -43.82
CA HIS A 245 34.16 -53.89 -43.32
C HIS A 245 34.28 -53.79 -41.80
N GLY A 246 34.51 -52.58 -41.27
CA GLY A 246 35.02 -52.42 -39.90
C GLY A 246 34.43 -51.31 -39.02
N GLN A 247 33.49 -50.48 -39.50
CA GLN A 247 32.97 -49.41 -38.63
C GLN A 247 31.95 -49.96 -37.63
N ALA A 248 32.10 -49.56 -36.38
CA ALA A 248 31.31 -50.05 -35.26
C ALA A 248 30.74 -48.91 -34.41
N ALA A 249 29.63 -49.20 -33.72
CA ALA A 249 29.08 -48.37 -32.66
C ALA A 249 28.85 -49.22 -31.40
N TYR A 250 28.83 -48.54 -30.26
CA TYR A 250 28.54 -49.13 -28.96
C TYR A 250 27.38 -48.33 -28.37
N ALA A 251 26.21 -48.94 -28.29
CA ALA A 251 24.99 -48.27 -27.84
C ALA A 251 24.04 -49.25 -27.13
N LYS A 252 23.16 -48.71 -26.29
CA LYS A 252 21.93 -49.43 -25.97
C LYS A 252 21.06 -49.52 -27.22
N VAL A 253 20.49 -50.69 -27.44
CA VAL A 253 19.72 -51.00 -28.65
C VAL A 253 18.27 -51.20 -28.26
N LEU A 254 17.35 -50.51 -28.94
CA LEU A 254 15.93 -50.78 -28.83
C LEU A 254 15.66 -52.14 -29.49
N LEU A 255 15.33 -53.14 -28.69
CA LEU A 255 15.11 -54.50 -29.16
C LEU A 255 13.67 -54.67 -29.63
N ASP A 256 12.73 -54.13 -28.85
CA ASP A 256 11.31 -54.24 -29.13
C ASP A 256 10.52 -53.03 -28.63
N THR A 257 9.32 -52.86 -29.17
CA THR A 257 8.33 -51.90 -28.71
C THR A 257 7.04 -52.66 -28.46
N ILE A 258 6.67 -52.79 -27.19
CA ILE A 258 5.44 -53.46 -26.78
C ILE A 258 4.34 -52.39 -26.74
N HIS A 259 3.37 -52.50 -27.66
CA HIS A 259 2.21 -51.63 -27.65
C HIS A 259 1.24 -52.06 -26.54
N HIS A 260 0.96 -51.17 -25.60
CA HIS A 260 -0.06 -51.36 -24.58
C HIS A 260 -1.33 -50.59 -25.00
N PRO A 261 -2.27 -51.24 -25.71
CA PRO A 261 -3.49 -50.59 -26.14
C PRO A 261 -4.35 -50.22 -24.93
N THR A 262 -5.30 -49.31 -25.14
CA THR A 262 -6.38 -49.09 -24.18
C THR A 262 -7.10 -50.43 -23.98
N ALA A 263 -7.05 -50.98 -22.77
CA ALA A 263 -7.66 -52.28 -22.49
C ALA A 263 -9.18 -52.24 -22.75
N ASP A 264 -9.74 -53.35 -23.25
CA ASP A 264 -11.20 -53.49 -23.49
C ASP A 264 -12.02 -53.21 -22.21
N GLU A 265 -11.43 -53.51 -21.05
CA GLU A 265 -11.88 -53.05 -19.75
C GLU A 265 -10.97 -51.91 -19.26
N PRO A 266 -11.51 -50.72 -18.94
CA PRO A 266 -10.70 -49.57 -18.55
C PRO A 266 -9.93 -49.87 -17.27
N LYS A 267 -8.61 -49.92 -17.38
CA LYS A 267 -7.71 -49.94 -16.22
C LYS A 267 -7.57 -48.53 -15.67
N TYR A 268 -7.69 -48.40 -14.36
CA TYR A 268 -7.53 -47.13 -13.67
C TYR A 268 -6.30 -47.17 -12.78
N GLU A 269 -5.59 -46.04 -12.70
CA GLU A 269 -4.52 -45.83 -11.74
C GLU A 269 -4.93 -44.80 -10.69
N THR A 270 -4.56 -45.08 -9.44
CA THR A 270 -4.79 -44.16 -8.33
C THR A 270 -3.78 -43.02 -8.40
N THR A 271 -4.27 -41.81 -8.61
CA THR A 271 -3.47 -40.58 -8.61
C THR A 271 -3.91 -39.66 -7.49
N THR A 272 -2.94 -39.09 -6.77
CA THR A 272 -3.21 -38.06 -5.76
C THR A 272 -3.30 -36.69 -6.42
N VAL A 273 -4.48 -36.07 -6.38
CA VAL A 273 -4.71 -34.72 -6.89
C VAL A 273 -4.89 -33.72 -5.74
N ILE A 274 -4.38 -32.51 -5.93
CA ILE A 274 -4.58 -31.40 -4.99
C ILE A 274 -5.99 -30.83 -5.21
N THR A 275 -6.83 -30.89 -4.17
CA THR A 275 -8.19 -30.34 -4.21
C THR A 275 -8.27 -28.92 -3.65
N GLU A 276 -7.39 -28.58 -2.71
CA GLU A 276 -7.23 -27.22 -2.20
C GLU A 276 -5.75 -26.90 -2.08
N GLN A 277 -5.32 -25.77 -2.66
CA GLN A 277 -3.94 -25.28 -2.57
C GLN A 277 -3.61 -24.89 -1.12
N ALA A 278 -2.33 -25.05 -0.75
CA ALA A 278 -1.86 -24.47 0.50
C ALA A 278 -1.98 -22.94 0.44
N ARG A 279 -2.41 -22.33 1.54
CA ARG A 279 -2.49 -20.87 1.66
C ARG A 279 -2.16 -20.43 3.07
N SER A 280 -1.76 -19.17 3.19
CA SER A 280 -1.49 -18.55 4.48
C SER A 280 -2.36 -17.30 4.60
N GLU A 281 -2.98 -17.14 5.76
CA GLU A 281 -3.75 -15.97 6.14
C GLU A 281 -3.01 -15.30 7.30
N TYR A 282 -2.89 -13.97 7.30
CA TYR A 282 -2.11 -13.30 8.35
C TYR A 282 -2.62 -11.91 8.70
N TYR A 283 -2.41 -11.52 9.95
CA TYR A 283 -2.60 -10.15 10.41
C TYR A 283 -1.29 -9.37 10.26
N GLN A 284 -1.37 -8.17 9.72
CA GLN A 284 -0.22 -7.30 9.54
C GLN A 284 -0.50 -5.89 10.04
N ASP A 285 0.45 -5.36 10.79
CA ASP A 285 0.43 -3.98 11.24
C ASP A 285 0.71 -3.01 10.09
N TYR A 286 0.04 -1.87 10.10
CA TYR A 286 0.23 -0.77 9.18
C TYR A 286 0.36 0.54 9.94
N THR A 287 1.35 1.35 9.57
CA THR A 287 1.53 2.69 10.13
C THR A 287 1.43 3.75 9.04
N CYS A 288 0.59 4.76 9.24
CA CYS A 288 0.48 5.88 8.32
C CYS A 288 1.78 6.71 8.35
N ARG A 289 2.42 6.94 7.19
CA ARG A 289 3.67 7.70 7.10
C ARG A 289 3.51 9.18 7.45
N VAL A 290 2.29 9.71 7.31
CA VAL A 290 2.00 11.14 7.51
C VAL A 290 1.71 11.41 8.98
N CYS A 291 0.74 10.71 9.55
CA CYS A 291 0.32 10.96 10.93
C CYS A 291 0.95 9.99 11.94
N GLY A 292 1.34 8.77 11.56
CA GLY A 292 1.82 7.76 12.51
C GLY A 292 0.70 6.97 13.20
N GLU A 293 -0.54 7.11 12.72
CA GLU A 293 -1.65 6.24 13.11
C GLU A 293 -1.33 4.77 12.79
N LYS A 294 -1.79 3.86 13.66
CA LYS A 294 -1.63 2.42 13.51
C LYS A 294 -2.95 1.77 13.14
N ASN A 295 -2.89 0.78 12.28
CA ASN A 295 -4.03 -0.03 11.86
C ASN A 295 -3.54 -1.47 11.65
N GLU A 296 -4.37 -2.46 11.94
CA GLU A 296 -4.07 -3.87 11.67
C GLU A 296 -5.01 -4.36 10.58
N ARG A 297 -4.50 -5.17 9.66
CA ARG A 297 -5.29 -5.73 8.56
C ARG A 297 -5.07 -7.22 8.43
N PHE A 298 -6.17 -7.93 8.19
CA PHE A 298 -6.16 -9.31 7.76
C PHE A 298 -5.86 -9.38 6.26
N CYS A 299 -4.88 -10.20 5.89
CA CYS A 299 -4.37 -10.40 4.53
C CYS A 299 -4.47 -11.87 4.14
#